data_AF-A0A317F584-F1
#
_entry.id   AF-A0A317F584-F1
#
_cell.length_a   1.000
_cell.length_b   1.000
_cell.length_c   1.000
_cell.angle_alpha   90.00
_cell.angle_beta   90.00
_cell.angle_gamma   90.00
#
_symmetry.space_group_name_H-M   'P 1'
#
loop_
_entity.id
_entity.type
_entity.pdbx_description
1 polymer ?
#
loop_
_entity_poly.entity_id
_entity_poly.type
_entity_poly.pdbx_seq_one_letter_code
_entity_poly.pdbx_strand_id
1 'polypeptide(L)'
;MSKIRSIADEIRERIKAESEAVPVLEKPAVPVVAKSAAKGKVVSADVSQLKIYEFFEELSAFRMEGTQKIVIRLDPASMKLLKQLKFTRDIDMTKVIVFAFSKFLNENHWLKAHVKELLKKNDNELD
;
A
#
# COMPACT_ATOMS: atom_id res chain seq x y z
N MET A 1 -26.59 28.73 -31.74
CA MET A 1 -25.58 29.25 -30.80
C MET A 1 -25.63 28.41 -29.52
N SER A 2 -24.94 27.27 -29.49
CA SER A 2 -24.99 26.33 -28.38
C SER A 2 -24.10 26.81 -27.23
N LYS A 3 -24.72 27.24 -26.13
CA LYS A 3 -24.02 27.69 -24.92
C LYS A 3 -23.41 26.46 -24.22
N ILE A 4 -22.09 26.30 -24.34
CA ILE A 4 -21.33 25.31 -23.57
C ILE A 4 -21.40 25.77 -22.11
N ARG A 5 -22.20 25.07 -21.30
CA ARG A 5 -22.25 25.31 -19.84
C ARG A 5 -20.96 24.74 -19.24
N SER A 6 -20.24 25.57 -18.50
CA SER A 6 -18.99 25.16 -17.86
C SER A 6 -19.28 24.24 -16.67
N ILE A 7 -18.44 23.24 -16.46
CA ILE A 7 -18.48 22.35 -15.28
C ILE A 7 -18.47 23.17 -13.99
N ALA A 8 -17.82 24.34 -14.00
CA ALA A 8 -17.80 25.27 -12.87
C ALA A 8 -19.19 25.86 -12.55
N ASP A 9 -20.04 26.07 -13.55
CA ASP A 9 -21.41 26.56 -13.36
C ASP A 9 -22.30 25.47 -12.76
N GLU A 10 -22.12 24.21 -13.19
CA GLU A 10 -22.84 23.07 -12.62
C GLU A 10 -22.52 22.87 -11.13
N ILE A 11 -21.25 23.06 -10.73
CA ILE A 11 -20.83 22.97 -9.32
C ILE A 11 -21.48 24.08 -8.48
N ARG A 12 -21.55 25.32 -9.00
CA ARG A 12 -22.19 26.44 -8.29
C ARG A 12 -23.68 26.23 -8.11
N GLU A 13 -24.38 25.71 -9.11
CA GLU A 13 -25.82 25.41 -8.99
C GLU A 13 -26.10 24.29 -7.98
N ARG A 14 -25.26 23.24 -7.94
CA ARG A 14 -25.41 22.15 -6.95
C ARG A 14 -25.23 22.64 -5.51
N ILE A 15 -24.23 23.49 -5.25
CA ILE A 15 -23.99 24.06 -3.91
C ILE A 15 -25.16 24.96 -3.49
N LYS A 16 -25.74 25.71 -4.43
CA LYS A 16 -26.89 26.57 -4.17
C LYS A 16 -28.17 25.77 -3.89
N ALA A 17 -28.40 24.68 -4.63
CA ALA A 17 -29.54 23.78 -4.42
C ALA A 17 -29.45 23.02 -3.08
N GLU A 18 -28.24 22.71 -2.62
CA GLU A 18 -28.03 22.01 -1.33
C GLU A 18 -28.22 22.94 -0.12
N SER A 19 -28.12 24.26 -0.29
CA SER A 19 -28.27 25.23 0.82
C SER A 19 -29.72 25.66 1.09
N GLU A 20 -30.70 25.29 0.26
CA GLU A 20 -32.12 25.70 0.41
C GLU A 20 -33.06 24.57 0.87
N ALA A 21 -32.55 23.37 1.17
CA ALA A 21 -33.38 22.25 1.62
C ALA A 21 -33.27 22.02 3.13
N VAL A 22 -33.97 22.85 3.92
CA VAL A 22 -34.48 22.43 5.24
C VAL A 22 -35.97 22.72 5.28
N PRO A 23 -36.78 21.68 5.50
CA PRO A 23 -37.73 21.79 6.61
C PRO A 23 -37.70 20.58 7.54
N VAL A 24 -37.82 20.92 8.81
CA VAL A 24 -38.14 20.11 9.99
C VAL A 24 -39.48 19.37 9.77
N LEU A 25 -39.58 18.08 10.15
CA LEU A 25 -40.68 17.50 10.95
C LEU A 25 -40.58 15.95 11.08
N GLU A 26 -40.56 15.53 12.36
CA GLU A 26 -41.19 14.36 13.00
C GLU A 26 -40.85 12.89 12.62
N LYS A 27 -40.46 12.17 13.70
CA LYS A 27 -40.29 10.72 13.86
C LYS A 27 -41.67 10.00 13.77
N PRO A 28 -41.73 8.73 13.32
CA PRO A 28 -41.69 7.65 14.32
C PRO A 28 -40.86 6.41 13.95
N ALA A 29 -40.63 5.61 15.00
CA ALA A 29 -39.72 4.49 15.17
C ALA A 29 -39.74 3.36 14.12
N VAL A 30 -38.55 2.94 13.70
CA VAL A 30 -38.20 1.53 13.40
C VAL A 30 -36.75 1.30 13.83
N PRO A 31 -36.42 0.24 14.61
CA PRO A 31 -35.04 -0.01 15.02
C PRO A 31 -34.30 -0.74 13.89
N VAL A 32 -33.72 0.02 12.97
CA VAL A 32 -32.74 -0.56 12.03
C VAL A 32 -31.41 -0.59 12.75
N VAL A 33 -31.04 -1.79 13.17
CA VAL A 33 -29.75 -2.18 13.72
C VAL A 33 -28.64 -1.45 12.95
N ALA A 34 -28.04 -0.47 13.60
CA ALA A 34 -26.84 0.18 13.14
C ALA A 34 -25.74 -0.89 13.04
N LYS A 35 -25.50 -1.41 11.84
CA LYS A 35 -24.18 -1.95 11.51
C LYS A 35 -23.24 -0.76 11.57
N SER A 36 -22.66 -0.55 12.75
CA SER A 36 -21.48 0.24 12.96
C SER A 36 -20.42 -0.30 12.00
N ALA A 37 -20.31 0.34 10.83
CA ALA A 37 -19.09 0.34 10.07
C ALA A 37 -18.08 1.06 10.98
N ALA A 38 -17.44 0.27 11.85
CA ALA A 38 -16.22 0.67 12.52
C ALA A 38 -15.23 0.98 11.40
N LYS A 39 -15.18 2.27 11.01
CA LYS A 39 -14.05 2.84 10.29
C LYS A 39 -12.83 2.35 11.03
N GLY A 40 -12.09 1.42 10.41
CA GLY A 40 -10.81 0.98 10.90
C GLY A 40 -10.01 2.23 11.18
N LYS A 41 -9.77 2.47 12.47
CA LYS A 41 -8.93 3.56 12.95
C LYS A 41 -7.59 3.29 12.29
N VAL A 42 -7.25 4.05 11.25
CA VAL A 42 -5.91 4.05 10.70
C VAL A 42 -5.06 4.51 11.85
N VAL A 43 -4.43 3.55 12.53
CA VAL A 43 -3.38 3.82 13.49
C VAL A 43 -2.31 4.47 12.63
N SER A 44 -2.27 5.79 12.64
CA SER A 44 -1.09 6.53 12.23
C SER A 44 -0.02 6.06 13.21
N ALA A 45 0.67 4.99 12.84
CA ALA A 45 1.85 4.54 13.55
C ALA A 45 2.73 5.78 13.68
N ASP A 46 3.12 6.08 14.91
CA ASP A 46 3.94 7.24 15.27
C ASP A 46 5.38 7.02 14.75
N VAL A 47 5.48 6.90 13.43
CA VAL A 47 6.73 6.76 12.70
C VAL A 47 7.19 8.18 12.45
N SER A 48 8.28 8.56 13.11
CA SER A 48 8.96 9.82 12.87
C SER A 48 9.15 10.04 11.36
N GLN A 49 8.84 11.25 10.89
CA GLN A 49 9.03 11.65 9.50
C GLN A 49 10.46 11.41 9.02
N LEU A 50 11.45 11.50 9.93
CA LEU A 50 12.85 11.16 9.65
C LEU A 50 13.01 9.70 9.24
N LYS A 51 12.40 8.75 9.97
CA LYS A 51 12.48 7.32 9.64
C LYS A 51 11.83 7.00 8.29
N ILE A 52 10.74 7.69 7.97
CA ILE A 52 10.06 7.54 6.67
C ILE A 52 11.00 8.04 5.56
N TYR A 53 11.62 9.20 5.76
CA TYR A 53 12.56 9.78 4.81
C TYR A 53 13.78 8.87 4.59
N GLU A 54 14.44 8.44 5.66
CA GLU A 54 15.60 7.54 5.62
C GLU A 54 15.27 6.24 4.87
N PHE A 55 14.11 5.62 5.16
CA PHE A 55 13.69 4.42 4.46
C PHE A 55 13.56 4.63 2.94
N PHE A 56 12.93 5.73 2.53
CA PHE A 56 12.76 6.02 1.11
C PHE A 56 14.06 6.43 0.43
N GLU A 57 14.96 7.09 1.15
CA GLU A 57 16.30 7.39 0.66
C GLU A 57 17.09 6.09 0.41
N GLU A 58 17.16 5.19 1.40
CA GLU A 58 17.79 3.88 1.26
C GLU A 58 17.20 3.07 0.09
N LEU A 59 15.86 3.03 0.02
CA LEU A 59 15.15 2.33 -1.05
C LEU A 59 15.48 2.95 -2.41
N SER A 60 15.56 4.28 -2.51
CA SER A 60 15.89 4.97 -3.78
C SER A 60 17.35 4.74 -4.19
N ALA A 61 18.28 4.71 -3.24
CA ALA A 61 19.70 4.45 -3.45
C ALA A 61 20.00 2.99 -3.82
N PHE A 62 19.11 2.06 -3.45
CA PHE A 62 19.28 0.63 -3.74
C PHE A 62 19.41 0.36 -5.25
N ARG A 63 20.52 -0.27 -5.64
CA ARG A 63 20.80 -0.70 -7.01
C ARG A 63 20.35 -2.14 -7.21
N MET A 64 19.60 -2.39 -8.28
CA MET A 64 19.25 -3.75 -8.68
C MET A 64 20.31 -4.29 -9.64
N GLU A 65 21.05 -5.30 -9.20
CA GLU A 65 22.12 -5.93 -9.99
C GLU A 65 21.76 -7.38 -10.43
N GLY A 66 20.47 -7.72 -10.41
CA GLY A 66 19.99 -9.07 -10.69
C GLY A 66 19.94 -9.39 -12.19
N THR A 67 20.55 -10.50 -12.59
CA THR A 67 20.47 -11.06 -13.96
C THR A 67 19.43 -12.18 -14.09
N GLN A 68 18.99 -12.75 -12.96
CA GLN A 68 18.04 -13.86 -12.91
C GLN A 68 16.61 -13.35 -12.77
N LYS A 69 15.69 -13.96 -13.53
CA LYS A 69 14.26 -13.63 -13.48
C LYS A 69 13.50 -14.65 -12.64
N ILE A 70 12.69 -14.16 -11.72
CA ILE A 70 11.75 -14.97 -10.95
C ILE A 70 10.32 -14.49 -11.19
N VAL A 71 9.37 -15.43 -11.17
CA VAL A 71 7.93 -15.14 -11.20
C VAL A 71 7.37 -15.51 -9.83
N ILE A 72 6.75 -14.54 -9.16
CA ILE A 72 6.18 -14.71 -7.83
C ILE A 72 4.68 -14.40 -7.84
N ARG A 73 3.93 -15.07 -6.97
CA ARG A 73 2.52 -14.74 -6.69
C ARG A 73 2.48 -13.95 -5.38
N LEU A 74 1.78 -12.82 -5.41
CA LEU A 74 1.54 -11.97 -4.25
C LEU A 74 0.04 -11.92 -3.97
N ASP A 75 -0.33 -11.75 -2.70
CA ASP A 75 -1.72 -11.53 -2.34
C ASP A 75 -2.23 -10.19 -2.89
N PRO A 76 -3.55 -10.03 -3.09
CA PRO A 76 -4.11 -8.82 -3.69
C PRO A 76 -3.81 -7.54 -2.90
N ALA A 77 -3.69 -7.61 -1.57
CA ALA A 77 -3.46 -6.45 -0.73
C ALA A 77 -2.02 -5.92 -0.90
N SER A 78 -1.03 -6.82 -0.85
CA SER A 78 0.37 -6.49 -1.12
C SER A 78 0.56 -5.93 -2.53
N MET A 79 -0.09 -6.54 -3.54
CA MET A 79 -0.01 -6.04 -4.92
C MET A 79 -0.62 -4.64 -5.06
N LYS A 80 -1.72 -4.34 -4.36
CA LYS A 80 -2.32 -3.00 -4.34
C LYS A 80 -1.36 -1.97 -3.72
N LEU A 81 -0.72 -2.32 -2.60
CA LEU A 81 0.25 -1.44 -1.94
C LEU A 81 1.44 -1.14 -2.85
N LEU A 82 2.01 -2.15 -3.51
CA LEU A 82 3.11 -1.98 -4.46
C LEU A 82 2.74 -1.05 -5.63
N LYS A 83 1.53 -1.20 -6.18
CA LYS A 83 1.03 -0.31 -7.24
C LYS A 83 0.87 1.13 -6.76
N GLN A 84 0.34 1.33 -5.56
CA GLN A 84 0.22 2.66 -4.95
C GLN A 84 1.58 3.30 -4.71
N LEU A 85 2.56 2.52 -4.24
CA LEU A 85 3.91 2.99 -4.01
C LEU A 85 4.59 3.41 -5.32
N LYS A 86 4.42 2.60 -6.37
CA LYS A 86 4.89 2.93 -7.72
C LYS A 86 4.27 4.23 -8.23
N PHE A 87 2.96 4.40 -8.08
CA PHE A 87 2.28 5.61 -8.55
C PHE A 87 2.63 6.87 -7.75
N THR A 88 2.84 6.75 -6.44
CA THR A 88 3.03 7.93 -5.56
C THR A 88 4.48 8.41 -5.46
N ARG A 89 5.46 7.53 -5.68
CA ARG A 89 6.89 7.83 -5.49
C ARG A 89 7.77 7.45 -6.69
N ASP A 90 7.16 6.98 -7.79
CA ASP A 90 7.87 6.48 -8.99
C ASP A 90 8.90 5.38 -8.69
N ILE A 91 8.62 4.54 -7.69
CA ILE A 91 9.49 3.43 -7.29
C ILE A 91 9.00 2.15 -7.97
N ASP A 92 9.89 1.46 -8.69
CA ASP A 92 9.52 0.21 -9.33
C ASP A 92 9.15 -0.89 -8.31
N MET A 93 8.09 -1.65 -8.61
CA MET A 93 7.59 -2.71 -7.73
C MET A 93 8.64 -3.80 -7.50
N THR A 94 9.39 -4.18 -8.55
CA THR A 94 10.45 -5.18 -8.45
C THR A 94 11.56 -4.69 -7.52
N LYS A 95 11.89 -3.40 -7.57
CA LYS A 95 12.90 -2.80 -6.69
C LYS A 95 12.52 -2.90 -5.22
N VAL A 96 11.25 -2.64 -4.88
CA VAL A 96 10.74 -2.79 -3.51
C VAL A 96 10.87 -4.24 -3.02
N ILE A 97 10.49 -5.21 -3.87
CA ILE A 97 10.55 -6.64 -3.53
C ILE A 97 11.99 -7.07 -3.28
N VAL A 98 12.92 -6.72 -4.18
CA VAL A 98 14.32 -7.11 -4.06
C VAL A 98 14.97 -6.42 -2.86
N PHE A 99 14.66 -5.14 -2.62
CA PHE A 99 15.15 -4.42 -1.44
C PHE A 99 14.67 -5.07 -0.13
N ALA A 100 13.37 -5.37 -0.03
CA ALA A 100 12.81 -6.02 1.16
C ALA A 100 13.43 -7.40 1.40
N PHE A 101 13.61 -8.19 0.34
CA PHE A 101 14.28 -9.48 0.43
C PHE A 101 15.75 -9.34 0.85
N SER A 102 16.47 -8.35 0.32
CA SER A 102 17.85 -8.07 0.73
C SER A 102 17.94 -7.67 2.20
N LYS A 103 17.05 -6.80 2.69
CA LYS A 103 16.99 -6.44 4.11
C LYS A 103 16.72 -7.66 4.97
N PHE A 104 15.74 -8.49 4.60
CA PHE A 104 15.44 -9.73 5.30
C PHE A 104 16.66 -10.66 5.41
N LEU A 105 17.41 -10.86 4.33
CA LEU A 105 18.63 -11.68 4.34
C LEU A 105 19.78 -11.08 5.15
N ASN A 106 19.87 -9.75 5.22
CA ASN A 106 20.87 -9.05 6.01
C ASN A 106 20.51 -9.03 7.50
N GLU A 107 19.23 -9.04 7.85
CA GLU A 107 18.82 -9.18 9.26
C GLU A 107 18.99 -10.63 9.74
N ASN A 108 18.81 -11.60 8.86
CA ASN A 108 18.82 -13.03 9.17
C ASN A 108 20.08 -13.74 8.65
N HIS A 109 21.26 -13.33 9.11
CA HIS A 109 22.54 -13.96 8.73
C HIS A 109 22.58 -15.48 8.97
N TRP A 110 21.91 -15.94 10.03
CA TRP A 110 21.80 -17.35 10.40
C TRP A 110 21.18 -18.21 9.28
N LEU A 111 20.27 -17.65 8.48
CA LEU A 111 19.59 -18.37 7.41
C LEU A 111 20.59 -18.82 6.33
N LYS A 112 21.56 -17.97 5.98
CA LYS A 112 22.62 -18.31 5.02
C LYS A 112 23.49 -19.47 5.53
N ALA A 113 23.82 -19.45 6.83
CA ALA A 113 24.61 -20.51 7.45
C ALA A 113 23.83 -21.84 7.49
N HIS A 114 22.56 -21.78 7.89
CA HIS A 114 21.70 -22.94 7.98
C HIS A 114 21.46 -23.61 6.63
N VAL A 115 21.18 -22.84 5.58
CA VAL A 115 21.02 -23.37 4.21
C VAL A 115 22.29 -24.08 3.74
N LYS A 116 23.48 -23.52 4.01
CA LYS A 116 24.76 -24.17 3.67
C LYS A 116 24.97 -25.48 4.42
N GLU A 117 24.57 -25.53 5.68
CA GLU A 117 24.68 -26.75 6.49
C GLU A 117 23.75 -27.86 5.97
N LEU A 118 22.51 -27.52 5.62
CA LEU A 118 21.56 -28.47 5.03
C LEU A 118 22.04 -29.02 3.69
N LEU A 119 22.62 -28.18 2.83
CA LEU A 119 23.18 -28.62 1.56
C LEU A 119 24.31 -29.63 1.77
N LYS A 120 25.25 -29.36 2.69
CA LYS A 120 26.34 -30.29 3.03
C LYS A 120 25.84 -31.62 3.58
N LYS A 121 24.78 -31.61 4.39
CA LYS A 121 24.18 -32.84 4.94
C LYS A 121 23.57 -33.69 3.83
N ASN A 122 22.85 -33.07 2.90
CA ASN A 122 22.23 -33.79 1.79
C ASN A 122 23.26 -34.32 0.78
N ASP A 123 24.36 -33.59 0.53
CA ASP A 123 25.44 -34.07 -0.34
C ASP A 123 26.15 -35.30 0.29
N ASN A 124 26.30 -35.33 1.61
CA ASN A 124 26.92 -36.45 2.33
C ASN A 124 26.01 -37.68 2.49
N GLU A 125 24.69 -37.58 2.27
CA GLU A 125 23.76 -38.72 2.34
C GLU A 125 23.60 -39.45 0.99
N LEU A 126 24.24 -38.96 -0.08
CA LEU A 126 24.21 -39.51 -1.43
C LEU A 126 25.49 -40.27 -1.84
N ASP A 127 26.52 -40.26 -0.99
CA ASP A 127 27.76 -41.06 -1.11
C ASP A 127 27.72 -42.29 -0.17
#